data_AF-A0A936Q2G8-F1
#
_entry.id   AF-A0A936Q2G8-F1
#
_cell.length_a   1.000
_cell.length_b   1.000
_cell.length_c   1.000
_cell.angle_alpha   90.00
_cell.angle_beta   90.00
_cell.angle_gamma   90.00
#
_symmetry.space_group_name_H-M   'P 1'
#
loop_
_entity.id
_entity.type
_entity.pdbx_description
1 polymer ?
#
loop_
_entity_poly.entity_id
_entity_poly.type
_entity_poly.pdbx_seq_one_letter_code
_entity_poly.pdbx_strand_id
1 'polypeptide(L)'
;MNGQLPKPTDHLNALLRVELAAVLAYQHALRSVGGRLGDDSGRLRDLADGHRRNVAALQVCIRRLGGVPDLASGAAWSSFTLLQDELSVQQLLDAEECGLADYNAALPALEGDVRELVLKELIPRQRLHVATLSRLLLDVCAA
;
A
#
# COMPACT_ATOMS: atom_id res chain seq x y z
N MET A 1 31.95 6.11 15.87
CA MET A 1 30.67 5.50 15.46
C MET A 1 30.33 6.05 14.08
N ASN A 2 30.57 5.28 13.01
CA ASN A 2 30.22 5.69 11.66
C ASN A 2 28.72 5.44 11.46
N GLY A 3 27.90 6.46 11.74
CA GLY A 3 26.47 6.45 11.43
C GLY A 3 26.28 6.60 9.93
N GLN A 4 26.37 5.48 9.19
CA GLN A 4 25.98 5.46 7.79
C GLN A 4 24.48 5.72 7.73
N LEU A 5 24.08 6.88 7.22
CA LEU A 5 22.67 7.17 6.92
C LEU A 5 22.12 6.05 6.03
N PRO A 6 20.89 5.54 6.29
CA PRO A 6 20.28 4.51 5.47
C PRO A 6 20.27 4.95 4.01
N LYS A 7 20.59 4.03 3.09
CA LYS A 7 20.65 4.36 1.68
C LYS A 7 19.24 4.75 1.21
N PRO A 8 19.09 5.64 0.21
CA PRO A 8 17.77 5.98 -0.35
C PRO A 8 16.97 4.72 -0.78
N THR A 9 17.68 3.69 -1.22
CA THR A 9 17.13 2.38 -1.60
C THR A 9 16.54 1.60 -0.43
N ASP A 10 16.99 1.82 0.80
CA ASP A 10 16.50 1.11 1.98
C ASP A 10 15.09 1.57 2.35
N HIS A 11 14.83 2.88 2.25
CA HIS A 11 13.50 3.46 2.40
C HIS A 11 12.57 2.98 1.29
N LEU A 12 13.03 3.00 0.03
CA LEU A 12 12.24 2.48 -1.09
C LEU A 12 11.91 0.99 -0.92
N ASN A 13 12.86 0.19 -0.44
CA ASN A 13 12.60 -1.22 -0.16
C ASN A 13 11.61 -1.41 1.00
N ALA A 14 11.66 -0.56 2.03
CA ALA A 14 10.63 -0.57 3.08
C ALA A 14 9.23 -0.31 2.51
N LEU A 15 9.08 0.72 1.65
CA LEU A 15 7.82 1.00 0.96
C LEU A 15 7.38 -0.15 0.05
N LEU A 16 8.32 -0.76 -0.68
CA LEU A 16 8.06 -1.90 -1.55
C LEU A 16 7.46 -3.08 -0.78
N ARG A 17 8.00 -3.39 0.41
CA ARG A 17 7.46 -4.48 1.25
C ARG A 17 6.05 -4.19 1.76
N VAL A 18 5.72 -2.93 2.03
CA VAL A 18 4.36 -2.49 2.43
C VAL A 18 3.39 -2.69 1.27
N GLU A 19 3.75 -2.23 0.06
CA GLU A 19 2.89 -2.37 -1.13
C GLU A 19 2.68 -3.84 -1.52
N LEU A 20 3.70 -4.69 -1.36
CA LEU A 20 3.57 -6.14 -1.54
C LEU A 20 2.61 -6.76 -0.51
N ALA A 21 2.65 -6.32 0.75
CA ALA A 21 1.72 -6.76 1.78
C ALA A 21 0.27 -6.33 1.46
N ALA A 22 0.07 -5.10 0.97
CA ALA A 22 -1.23 -4.63 0.52
C ALA A 22 -1.78 -5.47 -0.63
N VAL A 23 -0.97 -5.79 -1.65
CA VAL A 23 -1.38 -6.69 -2.74
C VAL A 23 -1.88 -8.04 -2.20
N LEU A 24 -1.17 -8.64 -1.25
CA LEU A 24 -1.57 -9.92 -0.64
C LEU A 24 -2.87 -9.79 0.16
N ALA A 25 -3.03 -8.72 0.93
CA ALA A 25 -4.25 -8.45 1.70
C ALA A 25 -5.47 -8.28 0.79
N TYR A 26 -5.37 -7.52 -0.30
CA TYR A 26 -6.47 -7.37 -1.25
C TYR A 26 -6.77 -8.67 -2.01
N GLN A 27 -5.75 -9.45 -2.38
CA GLN A 27 -5.97 -10.77 -2.96
C GLN A 27 -6.71 -11.70 -1.98
N HIS A 28 -6.40 -11.60 -0.70
CA HIS A 28 -7.10 -12.34 0.34
C HIS A 28 -8.54 -11.87 0.54
N ALA A 29 -8.76 -10.56 0.64
CA ALA A 29 -10.09 -9.97 0.73
C ALA A 29 -10.97 -10.35 -0.47
N LEU A 30 -10.43 -10.32 -1.70
CA LEU A 30 -11.16 -10.76 -2.89
C LEU A 30 -11.61 -12.23 -2.81
N ARG A 31 -10.88 -13.10 -2.09
CA ARG A 31 -11.31 -14.49 -1.83
C ARG A 31 -12.34 -14.57 -0.70
N SER A 32 -12.16 -13.81 0.38
CA SER A 32 -13.00 -13.91 1.59
C SER A 32 -14.32 -13.12 1.52
N VAL A 33 -14.29 -11.88 1.00
CA VAL A 33 -15.48 -11.01 0.87
C VAL A 33 -15.95 -10.84 -0.56
N GLY A 34 -15.16 -11.24 -1.57
CA GLY A 34 -15.54 -11.07 -2.99
C GLY A 34 -16.89 -11.71 -3.35
N GLY A 35 -17.25 -12.84 -2.73
CA GLY A 35 -18.57 -13.46 -2.90
C GLY A 35 -19.71 -12.70 -2.23
N ARG A 36 -19.43 -11.91 -1.18
CA ARG A 36 -20.41 -11.08 -0.46
C ARG A 36 -20.61 -9.70 -1.11
N LEU A 37 -19.61 -9.22 -1.86
CA LEU A 37 -19.62 -7.91 -2.50
C LEU A 37 -20.29 -7.88 -3.89
N GLY A 38 -20.59 -9.03 -4.49
CA GLY A 38 -21.22 -9.09 -5.81
C GLY A 38 -20.50 -8.23 -6.85
N ASP A 39 -21.23 -7.28 -7.45
CA ASP A 39 -20.73 -6.36 -8.48
C ASP A 39 -19.63 -5.41 -7.96
N ASP A 40 -19.61 -5.10 -6.66
CA ASP A 40 -18.59 -4.24 -6.05
C ASP A 40 -17.21 -4.91 -5.92
N SER A 41 -17.11 -6.22 -6.17
CA SER A 41 -15.83 -6.93 -6.23
C SER A 41 -14.86 -6.33 -7.28
N GLY A 42 -15.38 -5.64 -8.30
CA GLY A 42 -14.60 -4.87 -9.26
C GLY A 42 -13.75 -3.79 -8.61
N ARG A 43 -14.32 -3.06 -7.64
CA ARG A 43 -13.63 -1.95 -6.95
C ARG A 43 -12.44 -2.46 -6.13
N LEU A 44 -12.56 -3.63 -5.48
CA LEU A 44 -11.44 -4.26 -4.79
C LEU A 44 -10.32 -4.72 -5.74
N ARG A 45 -10.65 -5.17 -6.97
CA ARG A 45 -9.63 -5.50 -7.97
C ARG A 45 -8.86 -4.25 -8.42
N ASP A 46 -9.57 -3.16 -8.66
CA ASP A 46 -8.95 -1.89 -9.08
C ASP A 46 -7.98 -1.36 -8.03
N LEU A 47 -8.31 -1.51 -6.75
CA LEU A 47 -7.42 -1.17 -5.63
C LEU A 47 -6.17 -2.07 -5.59
N ALA A 48 -6.35 -3.38 -5.76
CA ALA A 48 -5.23 -4.32 -5.87
C ALA A 48 -4.31 -3.98 -7.06
N ASP A 49 -4.87 -3.55 -8.19
CA ASP A 49 -4.12 -3.05 -9.35
C ASP A 49 -3.42 -1.72 -9.08
N GLY A 50 -3.99 -0.87 -8.22
CA GLY A 50 -3.33 0.33 -7.68
C GLY A 50 -2.02 -0.01 -6.97
N HIS A 51 -2.06 -0.95 -6.02
CA HIS A 51 -0.86 -1.40 -5.30
C HIS A 51 0.15 -2.10 -6.21
N ARG A 52 -0.29 -2.94 -7.17
CA ARG A 52 0.61 -3.53 -8.17
C ARG A 52 1.36 -2.48 -8.98
N ARG A 53 0.70 -1.38 -9.34
CA ARG A 53 1.35 -0.25 -10.03
C ARG A 53 2.35 0.48 -9.11
N ASN A 54 2.06 0.63 -7.81
CA ASN A 54 3.02 1.16 -6.84
C ASN A 54 4.28 0.28 -6.75
N VAL A 55 4.09 -1.04 -6.61
CA VAL A 55 5.18 -2.03 -6.61
C VAL A 55 6.07 -1.86 -7.84
N ALA A 56 5.48 -1.77 -9.04
CA ALA A 56 6.24 -1.59 -10.27
C ALA A 56 7.04 -0.28 -10.29
N ALA A 57 6.43 0.84 -9.88
CA ALA A 57 7.08 2.15 -9.83
C ALA A 57 8.27 2.15 -8.84
N LEU A 58 8.08 1.57 -7.65
CA LEU A 58 9.12 1.44 -6.63
C LEU A 58 10.29 0.57 -7.12
N GLN A 59 10.02 -0.57 -7.75
CA GLN A 59 11.06 -1.43 -8.32
C GLN A 59 11.89 -0.72 -9.38
N VAL A 60 11.25 0.06 -10.26
CA VAL A 60 11.95 0.87 -11.26
C VAL A 60 12.84 1.92 -10.60
N CYS A 61 12.33 2.64 -9.60
CA CYS A 61 13.08 3.65 -8.86
C CYS A 61 14.31 3.04 -8.14
N ILE A 62 14.13 1.92 -7.43
CA ILE A 62 15.21 1.21 -6.73
C ILE A 62 16.33 0.82 -7.71
N ARG A 63 15.97 0.24 -8.86
CA ARG A 63 16.95 -0.16 -9.89
C ARG A 63 17.67 1.04 -10.50
N ARG A 64 16.97 2.15 -10.76
CA ARG A 64 17.57 3.39 -11.28
C ARG A 64 18.61 3.99 -10.32
N LEU A 65 18.41 3.81 -9.02
CA LEU A 65 19.36 4.24 -7.98
C LEU A 65 20.48 3.21 -7.72
N GLY A 66 20.57 2.14 -8.52
CA GLY A 66 21.58 1.09 -8.36
C GLY A 66 21.32 0.09 -7.22
N GLY A 67 20.11 0.12 -6.63
CA GLY A 67 19.69 -0.82 -5.60
C GLY A 67 19.10 -2.12 -6.16
N VAL A 68 18.91 -3.09 -5.27
CA VAL A 68 18.21 -4.35 -5.56
C VAL A 68 16.84 -4.31 -4.88
N PRO A 69 15.73 -4.50 -5.62
CA PRO A 69 14.41 -4.57 -5.02
C PRO A 69 14.28 -5.75 -4.07
N ASP A 70 13.83 -5.47 -2.84
CA ASP A 70 13.52 -6.48 -1.84
C ASP A 70 12.09 -6.99 -2.07
N LEU A 71 11.99 -8.25 -2.50
CA LEU A 71 10.72 -8.90 -2.81
C LEU A 71 10.15 -9.68 -1.62
N ALA A 72 10.76 -9.58 -0.45
CA ALA A 72 10.18 -10.14 0.76
C ALA A 72 8.82 -9.47 1.03
N SER A 73 7.74 -10.22 0.95
CA SER A 73 6.42 -9.72 1.36
C SER A 73 6.36 -9.61 2.88
N GLY A 74 5.77 -8.52 3.38
CA GLY A 74 5.54 -8.34 4.81
C GLY A 74 6.67 -7.58 5.51
N ALA A 75 6.48 -6.27 5.65
CA ALA A 75 7.16 -5.52 6.71
C ALA A 75 6.34 -5.70 8.00
N ALA A 76 7.00 -6.01 9.11
CA ALA A 76 6.36 -6.15 10.43
C ALA A 76 5.55 -4.92 10.91
N TRP A 77 5.59 -3.81 10.17
CA TRP A 77 5.03 -2.51 10.53
C TRP A 77 3.87 -2.10 9.61
N SER A 78 3.50 -2.92 8.62
CA SER A 78 2.36 -2.61 7.76
C SER A 78 1.06 -3.08 8.42
N SER A 79 0.06 -2.21 8.51
CA SER A 79 -1.30 -2.60 8.96
C SER A 79 -1.87 -3.77 8.15
N PHE A 80 -1.46 -3.94 6.88
CA PHE A 80 -1.82 -5.08 6.03
C PHE A 80 -1.25 -6.42 6.51
N THR A 81 -0.20 -6.44 7.33
CA THR A 81 0.32 -7.70 7.91
C THR A 81 -0.48 -8.20 9.11
N LEU A 82 -1.27 -7.32 9.72
CA LEU A 82 -2.18 -7.66 10.83
C LEU A 82 -3.56 -8.14 10.34
N LEU A 83 -3.79 -8.04 9.04
CA LEU A 83 -5.02 -8.46 8.37
C LEU A 83 -5.05 -10.00 8.22
N GLN A 84 -5.75 -10.68 9.13
CA GLN A 84 -5.93 -12.15 9.17
C GLN A 84 -7.27 -12.61 8.55
N ASP A 85 -7.36 -13.90 8.19
CA ASP A 85 -8.48 -14.77 7.77
C ASP A 85 -9.73 -14.16 7.09
N GLU A 86 -10.55 -13.36 7.78
CA GLU A 86 -11.71 -12.69 7.16
C GLU A 86 -11.53 -11.17 7.18
N LEU A 87 -11.24 -10.61 6.01
CA LEU A 87 -11.07 -9.17 5.84
C LEU A 87 -12.37 -8.50 5.45
N SER A 88 -12.87 -7.65 6.34
CA SER A 88 -13.95 -6.71 6.07
C SER A 88 -13.46 -5.48 5.29
N VAL A 89 -14.39 -4.79 4.62
CA VAL A 89 -14.11 -3.49 3.97
C VAL A 89 -13.60 -2.46 4.99
N GLN A 90 -14.09 -2.49 6.23
CA GLN A 90 -13.63 -1.63 7.30
C GLN A 90 -12.14 -1.85 7.62
N GLN A 91 -11.71 -3.10 7.78
CA GLN A 91 -10.31 -3.39 8.09
C GLN A 91 -9.36 -3.01 6.95
N LEU A 92 -9.81 -3.11 5.69
CA LEU A 92 -9.04 -2.59 4.55
C LEU A 92 -8.95 -1.06 4.61
N LEU A 93 -10.05 -0.37 4.92
CA LEU A 93 -10.06 1.08 5.08
C LEU A 93 -9.09 1.54 6.18
N ASP A 94 -9.16 0.93 7.37
CA ASP A 94 -8.27 1.25 8.49
C ASP A 94 -6.80 1.05 8.09
N ALA A 95 -6.50 -0.03 7.34
CA ALA A 95 -5.15 -0.28 6.86
C ALA A 95 -4.68 0.75 5.81
N GLU A 96 -5.55 1.18 4.90
CA GLU A 96 -5.22 2.25 3.94
C GLU A 96 -4.98 3.60 4.63
N GLU A 97 -5.77 3.93 5.65
CA GLU A 97 -5.63 5.16 6.44
C GLU A 97 -4.33 5.17 7.23
N CYS A 98 -3.97 4.04 7.87
CA CYS A 98 -2.67 3.88 8.50
C CYS A 98 -1.54 4.02 7.48
N GLY A 99 -1.63 3.36 6.32
CA GLY A 99 -0.61 3.48 5.27
C GLY A 99 -0.44 4.92 4.76
N LEU A 100 -1.54 5.67 4.63
CA LEU A 100 -1.48 7.10 4.30
C LEU A 100 -0.78 7.91 5.39
N ALA A 101 -1.09 7.63 6.66
CA ALA A 101 -0.42 8.28 7.79
C ALA A 101 1.09 8.00 7.79
N ASP A 102 1.49 6.75 7.54
CA ASP A 102 2.89 6.34 7.45
C ASP A 102 3.62 7.05 6.31
N TYR A 103 3.01 7.13 5.12
CA TYR A 103 3.58 7.88 4.00
C TYR A 103 3.80 9.36 4.35
N ASN A 104 2.83 10.00 5.00
CA ASN A 104 2.96 11.40 5.42
C ASN A 104 4.01 11.59 6.52
N ALA A 105 4.12 10.64 7.46
CA ALA A 105 5.11 10.68 8.54
C ALA A 105 6.54 10.45 8.03
N ALA A 106 6.72 9.61 7.00
CA ALA A 106 8.01 9.35 6.38
C ALA A 106 8.47 10.50 5.46
N LEU A 107 7.53 11.21 4.82
CA LEU A 107 7.80 12.23 3.79
C LEU A 107 8.88 13.27 4.16
N PRO A 108 8.96 13.82 5.40
CA PRO A 108 9.97 14.79 5.76
C PRO A 108 11.40 14.25 5.73
N ALA A 109 11.59 12.95 5.91
CA ALA A 109 12.88 12.27 5.89
C ALA A 109 13.30 11.79 4.49
N LEU A 110 12.40 11.89 3.50
CA LEU A 110 12.69 11.52 2.12
C LEU A 110 13.29 12.69 1.35
N GLU A 111 14.17 12.38 0.41
CA GLU A 111 14.84 13.37 -0.46
C GLU A 111 14.84 12.91 -1.93
N GLY A 112 15.07 13.87 -2.83
CA GLY A 112 15.22 13.63 -4.27
C GLY A 112 14.06 12.86 -4.91
N ASP A 113 14.40 11.97 -5.85
CA ASP A 113 13.46 11.15 -6.61
C ASP A 113 12.52 10.32 -5.72
N VAL A 114 12.97 9.91 -4.52
CA VAL A 114 12.16 9.14 -3.57
C VAL A 114 11.03 10.00 -3.03
N ARG A 115 11.35 11.21 -2.56
CA ARG A 115 10.34 12.15 -2.07
C ARG A 115 9.36 12.54 -3.17
N GLU A 116 9.86 12.74 -4.39
CA GLU A 116 9.03 13.09 -5.53
C GLU A 116 8.03 11.97 -5.86
N LEU A 117 8.48 10.71 -5.90
CA LEU A 117 7.62 9.54 -6.13
C LEU A 117 6.52 9.43 -5.05
N VAL A 118 6.89 9.54 -3.77
CA VAL A 118 5.92 9.44 -2.67
C VAL A 118 4.89 10.57 -2.75
N LEU A 119 5.33 11.81 -3.00
CA LEU A 119 4.47 12.98 -3.01
C LEU A 119 3.55 13.05 -4.23
N LYS A 120 4.07 12.71 -5.42
CA LYS A 120 3.32 12.86 -6.68
C LYS A 120 2.52 11.63 -7.06
N GLU A 121 2.91 10.44 -6.60
CA GLU A 121 2.25 9.20 -7.01
C GLU A 121 1.63 8.45 -5.84
N LEU A 122 2.41 8.10 -4.81
CA LEU A 122 1.95 7.17 -3.77
C LEU A 122 0.88 7.79 -2.86
N ILE A 123 1.13 8.99 -2.30
CA ILE A 123 0.16 9.68 -1.43
C ILE A 123 -1.16 9.96 -2.15
N PRO A 124 -1.17 10.52 -3.38
CA PRO A 124 -2.42 10.74 -4.12
C PRO A 124 -3.19 9.44 -4.39
N ARG A 125 -2.48 8.35 -4.75
CA ARG A 125 -3.13 7.05 -4.98
C ARG A 125 -3.70 6.45 -3.70
N GLN A 126 -2.97 6.52 -2.60
CA GLN A 126 -3.43 6.07 -1.28
C GLN A 126 -4.70 6.82 -0.84
N ARG A 127 -4.77 8.14 -1.07
CA ARG A 127 -5.99 8.92 -0.81
C ARG A 127 -7.19 8.46 -1.65
N LEU A 128 -6.96 8.10 -2.91
CA LEU A 128 -8.00 7.53 -3.77
C LEU A 128 -8.48 6.17 -3.24
N HIS A 129 -7.58 5.34 -2.73
CA HIS A 129 -7.93 4.05 -2.13
C HIS A 129 -8.83 4.23 -0.90
N VAL A 130 -8.42 5.09 0.04
CA VAL A 130 -9.23 5.47 1.22
C VAL A 130 -10.62 5.92 0.78
N ALA A 131 -10.72 6.90 -0.12
CA ALA A 131 -12.01 7.42 -0.59
C ALA A 131 -12.89 6.34 -1.24
N THR A 132 -12.28 5.43 -2.00
CA THR A 132 -13.00 4.33 -2.66
C THR A 132 -13.57 3.34 -1.65
N LEU A 133 -12.79 2.98 -0.63
CA LEU A 133 -13.21 2.06 0.44
C LEU A 133 -14.21 2.69 1.38
N SER A 134 -14.06 3.97 1.76
CA SER A 134 -15.07 4.68 2.55
C SER A 134 -16.42 4.67 1.85
N ARG A 135 -16.44 4.90 0.54
CA ARG A 135 -17.68 4.84 -0.24
C ARG A 135 -18.24 3.42 -0.32
N LEU A 136 -17.38 2.44 -0.59
CA LEU A 136 -17.80 1.03 -0.62
C LEU A 136 -18.41 0.59 0.72
N LEU A 137 -17.82 1.00 1.84
CA LEU A 137 -18.33 0.70 3.18
C LEU A 137 -19.73 1.31 3.40
N LEU A 138 -19.95 2.55 2.98
CA LEU A 138 -21.27 3.18 3.05
C LEU A 138 -22.31 2.41 2.20
N ASP A 139 -21.94 2.01 0.99
CA ASP A 139 -22.80 1.25 0.08
C ASP A 139 -23.19 -0.11 0.70
N VAL A 140 -22.22 -0.81 1.32
CA VAL A 140 -22.45 -2.11 1.98
C VAL A 140 -23.27 -1.98 3.27
N CYS A 141 -23.10 -0.93 4.06
CA CYS A 141 -23.88 -0.70 5.29
C CYS A 141 -25.31 -0.21 5.02
N ALA A 142 -25.58 0.36 3.84
CA ALA A 142 -26.89 0.85 3.44
C ALA A 142 -27.76 -0.21 2.74
N ALA A 143 -27.16 -1.33 2.33
CA ALA A 143 -27.81 -2.48 1.69
C ALA A 143 -28.35 -3.48 2.72
#